data_AF-A0A5B0HIL3-F1
#
_entry.id   AF-A0A5B0HIL3-F1
#
_cell.length_a   1.000
_cell.length_b   1.000
_cell.length_c   1.000
_cell.angle_alpha   90.00
_cell.angle_beta   90.00
_cell.angle_gamma   90.00
#
_symmetry.space_group_name_H-M   'P 1'
#
loop_
_entity.id
_entity.type
_entity.pdbx_description
1 polymer ?
#
loop_
_entity_poly.entity_id
_entity_poly.type
_entity_poly.pdbx_seq_one_letter_code
_entity_poly.pdbx_strand_id
1 'polypeptide(L)'
;MADEITPQDRHHADEEFKRQSDGRAGFARSKMPDWAPAALVCAYEKALGSIERLRQDVERERLHGHYPPAYWETLYPGGLVRCLGAVEVEAAMLWRLAHYHPEMRAAWNVVVSHPCDGPLAARFLARGWTTDDIPNYFIEELGRGLRVSERVPTRPAAVRKRSAERVARLATELAQAIEVDDDAKAVSRGYLAQYLGVKHLRYRVTTGQPVYLDMRVLPFLSYRPVPGEVRRSDIEDDEGEELPWDKWPVLARYEWVCDALEDDNLATVLRSYSQRMDEIAFAEPEIKRPNSGLPAARILINYISEFFREWYGAPCDDAVALFVSAALDLSEPLGRDDVRPRVRRSKGA
;
A
#
# COMPACT_ATOMS: atom_id res chain seq x y z
N MET A 1 -20.12 31.33 5.85
CA MET A 1 -20.63 30.74 7.10
C MET A 1 -20.49 29.24 6.95
N ALA A 2 -19.58 28.63 7.69
CA ALA A 2 -19.52 27.17 7.78
C ALA A 2 -20.58 26.76 8.80
N ASP A 3 -21.54 25.93 8.40
CA ASP A 3 -22.53 25.39 9.34
C ASP A 3 -21.78 24.58 10.40
N GLU A 4 -21.90 25.01 11.66
CA GLU A 4 -21.35 24.28 12.79
C GLU A 4 -22.08 22.94 12.92
N ILE A 5 -21.35 21.85 12.72
CA ILE A 5 -21.85 20.49 12.95
C ILE A 5 -22.31 20.39 14.41
N THR A 6 -23.60 20.23 14.62
CA THR A 6 -24.17 20.21 15.97
C THR A 6 -23.81 18.90 16.68
N PRO A 7 -23.82 18.86 18.03
CA PRO A 7 -23.64 17.62 18.78
C PRO A 7 -24.63 16.51 18.42
N GLN A 8 -25.84 16.88 17.99
CA GLN A 8 -26.85 15.93 17.48
C GLN A 8 -26.45 15.34 16.13
N ASP A 9 -25.88 16.13 15.22
CA ASP A 9 -25.38 15.64 13.93
C ASP A 9 -24.22 14.66 14.12
N ARG A 10 -23.34 14.92 15.10
CA ARG A 10 -22.27 13.97 15.48
C ARG A 10 -22.82 12.67 16.04
N HIS A 11 -23.80 12.76 16.94
CA HIS A 11 -24.40 11.58 17.53
C HIS A 11 -25.12 10.69 16.50
N HIS A 12 -25.84 11.30 15.55
CA HIS A 12 -26.48 10.57 14.46
C HIS A 12 -25.46 9.93 13.50
N ALA A 13 -24.38 10.63 13.17
CA ALA A 13 -23.29 10.08 12.37
C ALA A 13 -22.62 8.89 13.06
N ASP A 14 -22.40 8.98 14.39
CA ASP A 14 -21.82 7.90 15.18
C ASP A 14 -22.74 6.66 15.24
N GLU A 15 -24.05 6.86 15.38
CA GLU A 15 -25.03 5.76 15.36
C GLU A 15 -25.14 5.10 13.98
N GLU A 16 -25.07 5.88 12.91
CA GLU A 16 -25.07 5.35 11.54
C GLU A 16 -23.78 4.60 11.24
N PHE A 17 -22.62 5.16 11.62
CA PHE A 17 -21.33 4.50 11.50
C PHE A 17 -21.30 3.17 12.27
N LYS A 18 -21.84 3.16 13.49
CA LYS A 18 -21.96 1.94 14.29
C LYS A 18 -22.88 0.91 13.62
N ARG A 19 -24.05 1.30 13.13
CA ARG A 19 -24.96 0.39 12.40
C ARG A 19 -24.31 -0.20 11.15
N GLN A 20 -23.58 0.61 10.38
CA GLN A 20 -22.84 0.13 9.22
C GLN A 20 -21.71 -0.84 9.63
N SER A 21 -20.99 -0.53 10.71
CA SER A 21 -19.96 -1.42 11.26
C SER A 21 -20.54 -2.75 11.73
N ASP A 22 -21.63 -2.72 12.50
CA ASP A 22 -22.32 -3.92 13.01
C ASP A 22 -22.88 -4.77 11.85
N GLY A 23 -23.42 -4.12 10.82
CA GLY A 23 -23.87 -4.77 9.59
C GLY A 23 -22.74 -5.46 8.83
N ARG A 24 -21.58 -4.81 8.69
CA ARG A 24 -20.38 -5.42 8.08
C ARG A 24 -19.84 -6.58 8.90
N ALA A 25 -19.76 -6.44 10.22
CA ALA A 25 -19.34 -7.51 11.12
C ALA A 25 -20.28 -8.73 11.01
N GLY A 26 -21.60 -8.49 10.96
CA GLY A 26 -22.61 -9.53 10.74
C GLY A 26 -22.45 -10.23 9.39
N PHE A 27 -22.23 -9.48 8.32
CA PHE A 27 -21.99 -10.04 6.99
C PHE A 27 -20.69 -10.85 6.94
N ALA A 28 -19.58 -10.32 7.46
CA ALA A 28 -18.29 -10.99 7.49
C ALA A 28 -18.38 -12.34 8.23
N ARG A 29 -19.03 -12.35 9.41
CA ARG A 29 -19.30 -13.59 10.16
C ARG A 29 -20.16 -14.57 9.37
N SER A 30 -21.20 -14.11 8.67
CA SER A 30 -22.08 -14.97 7.86
C SER A 30 -21.37 -15.63 6.67
N LYS A 31 -20.24 -15.07 6.24
CA LYS A 31 -19.45 -15.57 5.11
C LYS A 31 -18.26 -16.43 5.52
N MET A 32 -17.96 -16.52 6.81
CA MET A 32 -16.87 -17.30 7.34
C MET A 32 -17.40 -18.54 8.07
N PRO A 33 -16.68 -19.67 8.06
CA PRO A 33 -17.06 -20.83 8.86
C PRO A 33 -17.00 -20.50 10.36
N ASP A 34 -17.86 -21.13 11.17
CA ASP A 34 -17.92 -20.91 12.63
C ASP A 34 -16.59 -21.21 13.35
N TRP A 35 -15.71 -22.00 12.73
CA TRP A 35 -14.39 -22.31 13.29
C TRP A 35 -13.32 -21.27 12.97
N ALA A 36 -13.59 -20.32 12.05
CA ALA A 36 -12.59 -19.35 11.61
C ALA A 36 -12.10 -18.50 12.80
N PRO A 37 -10.78 -18.25 12.92
CA PRO A 37 -10.26 -17.41 13.99
C PRO A 37 -10.85 -16.00 13.94
N ALA A 38 -11.12 -15.41 15.11
CA ALA A 38 -11.69 -14.06 15.22
C ALA A 38 -10.84 -13.01 14.47
N ALA A 39 -9.52 -13.14 14.50
CA ALA A 39 -8.58 -12.33 13.73
C ALA A 39 -8.85 -12.36 12.22
N LEU A 40 -9.13 -13.54 11.65
CA LEU A 40 -9.42 -13.69 10.22
C LEU A 40 -10.75 -13.03 9.85
N VAL A 41 -11.77 -13.22 10.68
CA VAL A 41 -13.09 -12.59 10.50
C VAL A 41 -12.96 -11.07 10.56
N CYS A 42 -12.21 -10.54 11.55
CA CYS A 42 -11.97 -9.11 11.71
C CYS A 42 -11.18 -8.52 10.53
N ALA A 43 -10.13 -9.21 10.06
CA ALA A 43 -9.37 -8.79 8.89
C ALA A 43 -10.25 -8.73 7.63
N TYR A 44 -11.11 -9.74 7.43
CA TYR A 44 -12.04 -9.76 6.31
C TYR A 44 -13.08 -8.64 6.39
N GLU A 45 -13.64 -8.39 7.57
CA GLU A 45 -14.53 -7.25 7.82
C GLU A 45 -13.87 -5.91 7.47
N LYS A 46 -12.63 -5.69 7.92
CA LYS A 46 -11.86 -4.47 7.61
C LYS A 46 -11.63 -4.33 6.09
N ALA A 47 -11.30 -5.41 5.40
CA ALA A 47 -11.12 -5.40 3.95
C ALA A 47 -12.44 -5.04 3.22
N LEU A 48 -13.58 -5.59 3.66
CA LEU A 48 -14.89 -5.23 3.12
C LEU A 48 -15.24 -3.76 3.34
N GLY A 49 -14.95 -3.21 4.52
CA GLY A 49 -15.13 -1.78 4.81
C GLY A 49 -14.28 -0.90 3.91
N SER A 50 -13.03 -1.30 3.66
CA SER A 50 -12.14 -0.60 2.71
C SER A 50 -12.66 -0.66 1.26
N ILE A 51 -13.20 -1.80 0.81
CA ILE A 51 -13.83 -1.93 -0.52
C ILE A 51 -15.03 -1.00 -0.64
N GLU A 52 -15.92 -1.00 0.34
CA GLU A 52 -17.11 -0.16 0.36
C GLU A 52 -16.74 1.32 0.23
N ARG A 53 -15.80 1.78 1.07
CA ARG A 53 -15.29 3.15 1.04
C ARG A 53 -14.66 3.50 -0.31
N LEU A 54 -13.79 2.64 -0.83
CA LEU A 54 -13.10 2.88 -2.10
C LEU A 54 -14.07 2.90 -3.29
N ARG A 55 -15.11 2.06 -3.29
CA ARG A 55 -16.16 2.10 -4.32
C ARG A 55 -16.96 3.39 -4.27
N GLN A 56 -17.29 3.88 -3.07
CA GLN A 56 -17.94 5.19 -2.91
C GLN A 56 -17.04 6.32 -3.42
N ASP A 57 -15.74 6.28 -3.12
CA ASP A 57 -14.78 7.28 -3.59
C ASP A 57 -14.61 7.25 -5.13
N VAL A 58 -14.54 6.06 -5.74
CA VAL A 58 -14.52 5.88 -7.21
C VAL A 58 -15.79 6.42 -7.86
N GLU A 59 -16.97 6.13 -7.30
CA GLU A 59 -18.23 6.62 -7.85
C GLU A 59 -18.36 8.14 -7.68
N ARG A 60 -17.90 8.69 -6.55
CA ARG A 60 -17.83 10.16 -6.34
C ARG A 60 -16.90 10.82 -7.34
N GLU A 61 -15.72 10.25 -7.60
CA GLU A 61 -14.80 10.74 -8.63
C GLU A 61 -15.49 10.77 -10.00
N ARG A 62 -16.19 9.68 -10.36
CA ARG A 62 -16.91 9.56 -11.64
C ARG A 62 -18.05 10.56 -11.80
N LEU A 63 -18.88 10.73 -10.77
CA LEU A 63 -20.08 11.56 -10.82
C LEU A 63 -19.78 13.05 -10.73
N HIS A 64 -18.78 13.40 -9.91
CA HIS A 64 -18.53 14.80 -9.59
C HIS A 64 -17.34 15.37 -10.36
N GLY A 65 -16.31 14.58 -10.72
CA GLY A 65 -15.12 15.07 -11.42
C GLY A 65 -14.44 16.28 -10.75
N HIS A 66 -14.85 16.66 -9.54
CA HIS A 66 -14.49 17.91 -8.90
C HIS A 66 -13.13 17.83 -8.20
N TYR A 67 -12.69 16.62 -7.87
CA TYR A 67 -11.41 16.38 -7.22
C TYR A 67 -10.33 16.13 -8.29
N PRO A 68 -9.25 16.92 -8.31
CA PRO A 68 -8.13 16.65 -9.20
C PRO A 68 -7.51 15.27 -8.93
N PRO A 69 -6.96 14.59 -9.94
CA PRO A 69 -6.29 13.29 -9.75
C PRO A 69 -5.26 13.29 -8.60
N ALA A 70 -4.56 14.40 -8.40
CA ALA A 70 -3.60 14.60 -7.31
C ALA A 70 -4.20 14.53 -5.89
N TYR A 71 -5.49 14.88 -5.71
CA TYR A 71 -6.20 14.67 -4.44
C TYR A 71 -6.24 13.18 -4.08
N TRP A 72 -6.69 12.37 -5.04
CA TRP A 72 -6.80 10.94 -4.87
C TRP A 72 -5.44 10.24 -4.79
N GLU A 73 -4.44 10.71 -5.54
CA GLU A 73 -3.08 10.17 -5.42
C GLU A 73 -2.48 10.43 -4.04
N THR A 74 -2.83 11.52 -3.36
CA THR A 74 -2.37 11.79 -1.99
C THR A 74 -2.92 10.76 -1.01
N LEU A 75 -4.22 10.46 -1.11
CA LEU A 75 -4.91 9.48 -0.25
C LEU A 75 -4.59 8.03 -0.62
N TYR A 76 -4.44 7.75 -1.91
CA TYR A 76 -4.39 6.43 -2.50
C TYR A 76 -3.22 6.35 -3.50
N PRO A 77 -2.00 6.04 -3.02
CA PRO A 77 -0.81 5.97 -3.85
C PRO A 77 -0.98 4.97 -5.02
N GLY A 78 -0.92 5.47 -6.24
CA GLY A 78 -1.14 4.67 -7.45
C GLY A 78 -2.57 4.69 -7.99
N GLY A 79 -3.45 5.51 -7.40
CA GLY A 79 -4.80 5.80 -7.88
C GLY A 79 -5.88 4.97 -7.19
N LEU A 80 -7.08 5.54 -7.11
CA LEU A 80 -8.27 4.93 -6.49
C LEU A 80 -8.57 3.53 -7.01
N VAL A 81 -8.59 3.36 -8.35
CA VAL A 81 -8.90 2.07 -9.01
C VAL A 81 -7.88 0.99 -8.64
N ARG A 82 -6.58 1.35 -8.59
CA ARG A 82 -5.53 0.41 -8.21
C ARG A 82 -5.65 0.00 -6.74
N CYS A 83 -5.92 0.95 -5.86
CA CYS A 83 -6.15 0.68 -4.45
C CYS A 83 -7.39 -0.21 -4.24
N LEU A 84 -8.49 0.05 -4.95
CA LEU A 84 -9.68 -0.80 -4.93
C LEU A 84 -9.34 -2.23 -5.34
N GLY A 85 -8.66 -2.41 -6.47
CA GLY A 85 -8.24 -3.74 -6.93
C GLY A 85 -7.33 -4.46 -5.93
N ALA A 86 -6.42 -3.76 -5.26
CA ALA A 86 -5.56 -4.34 -4.24
C ALA A 86 -6.35 -4.84 -3.01
N VAL A 87 -7.31 -4.06 -2.52
CA VAL A 87 -8.15 -4.46 -1.38
C VAL A 87 -9.12 -5.59 -1.77
N GLU A 88 -9.62 -5.61 -3.01
CA GLU A 88 -10.44 -6.73 -3.51
C GLU A 88 -9.65 -8.04 -3.56
N VAL A 89 -8.38 -7.99 -4.00
CA VAL A 89 -7.47 -9.15 -3.96
C VAL A 89 -7.20 -9.60 -2.53
N GLU A 90 -6.99 -8.66 -1.60
CA GLU A 90 -6.79 -8.96 -0.18
C GLU A 90 -8.03 -9.61 0.44
N ALA A 91 -9.23 -9.09 0.19
CA ALA A 91 -10.47 -9.68 0.67
C ALA A 91 -10.68 -11.10 0.14
N ALA A 92 -10.39 -11.33 -1.16
CA ALA A 92 -10.46 -12.66 -1.76
C ALA A 92 -9.45 -13.64 -1.13
N MET A 93 -8.23 -13.17 -0.85
CA MET A 93 -7.22 -13.95 -0.14
C MET A 93 -7.71 -14.33 1.26
N LEU A 94 -8.20 -13.37 2.05
CA LEU A 94 -8.72 -13.62 3.40
C LEU A 94 -9.88 -14.62 3.38
N TRP A 95 -10.78 -14.53 2.40
CA TRP A 95 -11.85 -15.51 2.21
C TRP A 95 -11.31 -16.91 1.91
N ARG A 96 -10.31 -17.03 1.03
CA ARG A 96 -9.64 -18.32 0.72
C ARG A 96 -8.93 -18.90 1.93
N LEU A 97 -8.34 -18.08 2.80
CA LEU A 97 -7.73 -18.59 4.04
C LEU A 97 -8.73 -19.33 4.94
N ALA A 98 -10.04 -19.14 4.76
CA ALA A 98 -11.06 -19.94 5.44
C ALA A 98 -11.62 -21.10 4.58
N HIS A 99 -11.71 -20.95 3.26
CA HIS A 99 -12.49 -21.85 2.39
C HIS A 99 -11.69 -22.68 1.39
N TYR A 100 -10.41 -22.40 1.21
CA TYR A 100 -9.61 -22.95 0.11
C TYR A 100 -9.54 -24.49 0.11
N HIS A 101 -9.38 -25.10 1.29
CA HIS A 101 -9.22 -26.54 1.44
C HIS A 101 -9.88 -27.04 2.74
N PRO A 102 -10.41 -28.27 2.81
CA PRO A 102 -11.02 -28.80 4.04
C PRO A 102 -10.09 -28.79 5.26
N GLU A 103 -8.78 -28.89 5.03
CA GLU A 103 -7.76 -28.89 6.08
C GLU A 103 -7.37 -27.49 6.59
N MET A 104 -7.96 -26.41 6.05
CA MET A 104 -7.65 -25.04 6.51
C MET A 104 -7.90 -24.87 8.01
N ARG A 105 -8.92 -25.54 8.57
CA ARG A 105 -9.15 -25.55 10.03
C ARG A 105 -7.96 -26.12 10.80
N ALA A 106 -7.37 -27.20 10.31
CA ALA A 106 -6.21 -27.81 10.95
C ALA A 106 -4.98 -26.90 10.84
N ALA A 107 -4.76 -26.27 9.67
CA ALA A 107 -3.68 -25.29 9.49
C ALA A 107 -3.82 -24.08 10.44
N TRP A 108 -5.04 -23.54 10.59
CA TRP A 108 -5.30 -22.46 11.55
C TRP A 108 -5.14 -22.89 13.00
N ASN A 109 -5.49 -24.13 13.36
CA ASN A 109 -5.24 -24.64 14.71
C ASN A 109 -3.75 -24.66 15.08
N VAL A 110 -2.84 -24.81 14.10
CA VAL A 110 -1.40 -24.65 14.36
C VAL A 110 -1.10 -23.22 14.79
N VAL A 111 -1.68 -22.22 14.12
CA VAL A 111 -1.45 -20.81 14.45
C VAL A 111 -2.09 -20.42 15.78
N VAL A 112 -3.28 -20.94 16.07
CA VAL A 112 -4.08 -20.52 17.24
C VAL A 112 -3.66 -21.25 18.52
N SER A 113 -3.21 -22.50 18.43
CA SER A 113 -3.13 -23.38 19.60
C SER A 113 -1.80 -24.12 19.77
N HIS A 114 -0.88 -24.04 18.81
CA HIS A 114 0.40 -24.72 18.95
C HIS A 114 1.30 -23.99 19.97
N PRO A 115 2.03 -24.71 20.84
CA PRO A 115 2.97 -24.09 21.77
C PRO A 115 4.00 -23.23 21.03
N CYS A 116 4.16 -21.99 21.49
CA CYS A 116 5.10 -21.05 20.92
C CYS A 116 6.50 -21.26 21.54
N ASP A 117 7.20 -22.30 21.07
CA ASP A 117 8.53 -22.69 21.57
C ASP A 117 9.68 -22.14 20.72
N GLY A 118 9.39 -21.19 19.83
CA GLY A 118 10.37 -20.60 18.93
C GLY A 118 11.20 -19.46 19.56
N PRO A 119 12.32 -19.07 18.91
CA PRO A 119 13.23 -18.05 19.42
C PRO A 119 12.60 -16.65 19.54
N LEU A 120 11.60 -16.31 18.72
CA LEU A 120 10.89 -15.03 18.80
C LEU A 120 9.90 -15.02 19.96
N ALA A 121 9.21 -16.14 20.21
CA ALA A 121 8.31 -16.29 21.35
C ALA A 121 9.02 -16.14 22.70
N ALA A 122 10.31 -16.50 22.77
CA ALA A 122 11.14 -16.31 23.96
C ALA A 122 11.57 -14.84 24.22
N ARG A 123 11.40 -13.92 23.26
CA ARG A 123 11.82 -12.52 23.38
C ARG A 123 10.85 -11.71 24.24
N PHE A 124 11.39 -10.68 24.91
CA PHE A 124 10.62 -9.79 25.78
C PHE A 124 9.42 -9.12 25.07
N LEU A 125 9.55 -8.79 23.77
CA LEU A 125 8.49 -8.15 22.99
C LEU A 125 7.27 -9.05 22.73
N ALA A 126 7.42 -10.37 22.79
CA ALA A 126 6.32 -11.33 22.67
C ALA A 126 5.65 -11.63 24.03
N ARG A 127 6.24 -11.19 25.15
CA ARG A 127 5.67 -11.34 26.49
C ARG A 127 4.49 -10.39 26.65
N GLY A 128 3.28 -10.90 26.50
CA GLY A 128 2.04 -10.13 26.60
C GLY A 128 1.13 -10.25 25.38
N TRP A 129 1.59 -10.95 24.33
CA TRP A 129 0.72 -11.30 23.22
C TRP A 129 -0.31 -12.34 23.68
N THR A 130 -1.56 -12.04 23.42
CA THR A 130 -2.70 -12.93 23.63
C THR A 130 -2.76 -13.98 22.52
N THR A 131 -3.57 -15.01 22.72
CA THR A 131 -3.87 -16.02 21.69
C THR A 131 -4.49 -15.44 20.42
N ASP A 132 -5.04 -14.22 20.48
CA ASP A 132 -5.64 -13.52 19.33
C ASP A 132 -4.63 -12.64 18.58
N ASP A 133 -3.52 -12.26 19.21
CA ASP A 133 -2.51 -11.38 18.59
C ASP A 133 -1.67 -12.12 17.54
N ILE A 134 -1.37 -13.40 17.78
CA ILE A 134 -0.55 -14.22 16.86
C ILE A 134 -1.27 -14.45 15.52
N PRO A 135 -2.56 -14.85 15.48
CA PRO A 135 -3.31 -14.93 14.22
C PRO A 135 -3.40 -13.59 13.46
N ASN A 136 -3.57 -12.47 14.16
CA ASN A 136 -3.58 -11.14 13.53
C ASN A 136 -2.22 -10.84 12.88
N TYR A 137 -1.13 -11.03 13.65
CA TYR A 137 0.22 -10.80 13.15
C TYR A 137 0.57 -11.74 11.99
N PHE A 138 0.13 -13.01 12.04
CA PHE A 138 0.33 -13.96 10.96
C PHE A 138 -0.31 -13.50 9.64
N ILE A 139 -1.53 -12.98 9.69
CA ILE A 139 -2.23 -12.43 8.50
C ILE A 139 -1.43 -11.26 7.92
N GLU A 140 -0.91 -10.36 8.77
CA GLU A 140 -0.08 -9.25 8.33
C GLU A 140 1.23 -9.72 7.67
N GLU A 141 1.90 -10.71 8.26
CA GLU A 141 3.13 -11.28 7.71
C GLU A 141 2.88 -12.01 6.38
N LEU A 142 1.74 -12.71 6.25
CA LEU A 142 1.32 -13.29 4.97
C LEU A 142 1.13 -12.22 3.88
N GLY A 143 0.45 -11.12 4.22
CA GLY A 143 0.29 -9.97 3.33
C GLY A 143 1.63 -9.32 2.96
N ARG A 144 2.58 -9.21 3.91
CA ARG A 144 3.95 -8.72 3.64
C ARG A 144 4.68 -9.64 2.66
N GLY A 145 4.65 -10.95 2.91
CA GLY A 145 5.26 -11.96 2.05
C GLY A 145 4.74 -11.90 0.61
N LEU A 146 3.43 -11.73 0.43
CA LEU A 146 2.82 -11.57 -0.89
C LEU A 146 3.32 -10.32 -1.61
N ARG A 147 3.34 -9.16 -0.95
CA ARG A 147 3.88 -7.92 -1.53
C ARG A 147 5.35 -8.04 -1.93
N VAL A 148 6.14 -8.83 -1.19
CA VAL A 148 7.53 -9.12 -1.57
C VAL A 148 7.57 -10.06 -2.78
N SER A 149 6.69 -11.05 -2.84
CA SER A 149 6.60 -11.99 -3.97
C SER A 149 6.17 -11.32 -5.28
N GLU A 150 5.30 -10.31 -5.23
CA GLU A 150 4.88 -9.50 -6.38
C GLU A 150 6.01 -8.64 -6.96
N ARG A 151 7.05 -8.35 -6.16
CA ARG A 151 8.25 -7.63 -6.61
C ARG A 151 9.19 -8.52 -7.42
N VAL A 152 8.94 -9.83 -7.50
CA VAL A 152 9.71 -10.71 -8.38
C VAL A 152 9.43 -10.31 -9.83
N PRO A 153 10.47 -10.02 -10.62
CA PRO A 153 10.28 -9.71 -12.02
C PRO A 153 9.56 -10.85 -12.74
N THR A 154 8.34 -10.61 -13.19
CA THR A 154 7.53 -11.58 -13.96
C THR A 154 8.00 -11.71 -15.41
N ARG A 155 8.85 -10.77 -15.87
CA ARG A 155 9.33 -10.69 -17.25
C ARG A 155 10.77 -11.19 -17.36
N PRO A 156 11.12 -11.91 -18.44
CA PRO A 156 12.51 -12.27 -18.72
C PRO A 156 13.43 -11.05 -18.75
N ALA A 157 14.67 -11.21 -18.31
CA ALA A 157 15.65 -10.12 -18.21
C ALA A 157 15.83 -9.35 -19.53
N ALA A 158 15.86 -10.05 -20.67
CA ALA A 158 15.95 -9.44 -22.00
C ALA A 158 14.74 -8.53 -22.32
N VAL A 159 13.52 -8.93 -21.89
CA VAL A 159 12.30 -8.14 -22.07
C VAL A 159 12.30 -6.93 -21.14
N ARG A 160 12.77 -7.11 -19.90
CA ARG A 160 12.92 -6.01 -18.92
C ARG A 160 13.91 -4.98 -19.44
N LYS A 161 15.10 -5.39 -19.90
CA LYS A 161 16.11 -4.52 -20.48
C LYS A 161 15.57 -3.71 -21.65
N ARG A 162 15.02 -4.39 -22.67
CA ARG A 162 14.44 -3.72 -23.85
C ARG A 162 13.33 -2.73 -23.48
N SER A 163 12.50 -3.10 -22.51
CA SER A 163 11.41 -2.23 -22.04
C SER A 163 11.95 -1.02 -21.30
N ALA A 164 12.97 -1.20 -20.45
CA ALA A 164 13.62 -0.13 -19.71
C ALA A 164 14.33 0.86 -20.65
N GLU A 165 15.12 0.37 -21.62
CA GLU A 165 15.75 1.20 -22.66
C GLU A 165 14.72 2.00 -23.45
N ARG A 166 13.60 1.37 -23.83
CA ARG A 166 12.52 2.06 -24.54
C ARG A 166 11.91 3.18 -23.69
N VAL A 167 11.67 2.94 -22.42
CA VAL A 167 11.08 3.92 -21.51
C VAL A 167 12.05 5.07 -21.26
N ALA A 168 13.34 4.79 -21.03
CA ALA A 168 14.37 5.81 -20.88
C ALA A 168 14.42 6.73 -22.10
N ARG A 169 14.48 6.15 -23.31
CA ARG A 169 14.46 6.92 -24.55
C ARG A 169 13.21 7.81 -24.67
N LEU A 170 12.02 7.27 -24.43
CA LEU A 170 10.78 8.04 -24.49
C LEU A 170 10.72 9.16 -23.44
N ALA A 171 11.24 8.93 -22.24
CA ALA A 171 11.32 9.96 -21.20
C ALA A 171 12.26 11.10 -21.61
N THR A 172 13.40 10.77 -22.23
CA THR A 172 14.34 11.77 -22.78
C THR A 172 13.72 12.55 -23.95
N GLU A 173 13.07 11.87 -24.89
CA GLU A 173 12.37 12.50 -26.03
C GLU A 173 11.28 13.47 -25.53
N LEU A 174 10.48 13.06 -24.52
CA LEU A 174 9.47 13.92 -23.92
C LEU A 174 10.08 15.12 -23.18
N ALA A 175 11.16 14.93 -22.43
CA ALA A 175 11.86 16.02 -21.76
C ALA A 175 12.36 17.08 -22.76
N GLN A 176 12.91 16.65 -23.89
CA GLN A 176 13.33 17.55 -24.97
C GLN A 176 12.15 18.26 -25.62
N ALA A 177 11.05 17.54 -25.90
CA ALA A 177 9.84 18.12 -26.48
C ALA A 177 9.24 19.22 -25.58
N ILE A 178 9.25 19.01 -24.26
CA ILE A 178 8.80 20.03 -23.29
C ILE A 178 9.67 21.28 -23.34
N GLU A 179 10.98 21.16 -23.51
CA GLU A 179 11.88 22.33 -23.50
C GLU A 179 11.81 23.19 -24.77
N VAL A 180 11.33 22.65 -25.88
CA VAL A 180 11.26 23.37 -27.15
C VAL A 180 9.89 23.99 -27.43
N ASP A 181 8.84 23.57 -26.72
CA ASP A 181 7.47 24.03 -26.92
C ASP A 181 6.95 24.80 -25.68
N ASP A 182 6.58 26.07 -25.87
CA ASP A 182 6.21 26.96 -24.76
C ASP A 182 4.87 26.59 -24.12
N ASP A 183 3.93 26.03 -24.90
CA ASP A 183 2.66 25.51 -24.35
C ASP A 183 2.91 24.25 -23.52
N ALA A 184 3.82 23.38 -23.96
CA ALA A 184 4.26 22.22 -23.20
C ALA A 184 4.98 22.61 -21.90
N LYS A 185 5.78 23.70 -21.90
CA LYS A 185 6.35 24.26 -20.65
C LYS A 185 5.27 24.75 -19.70
N ALA A 186 4.27 25.47 -20.20
CA ALA A 186 3.19 25.98 -19.37
C ALA A 186 2.37 24.83 -18.73
N VAL A 187 2.00 23.82 -19.52
CA VAL A 187 1.27 22.65 -19.04
C VAL A 187 2.11 21.83 -18.06
N SER A 188 3.39 21.61 -18.36
CA SER A 188 4.29 20.82 -17.49
C SER A 188 4.56 21.47 -16.14
N ARG A 189 4.60 22.81 -16.06
CA ARG A 189 4.67 23.54 -14.77
C ARG A 189 3.45 23.22 -13.89
N GLY A 190 2.26 23.17 -14.48
CA GLY A 190 1.03 22.79 -13.75
C GLY A 190 1.08 21.36 -13.21
N TYR A 191 1.55 20.40 -14.02
CA TYR A 191 1.72 19.01 -13.58
C TYR A 191 2.80 18.86 -12.50
N LEU A 192 3.92 19.58 -12.64
CA LEU A 192 4.98 19.54 -11.63
C LEU A 192 4.51 20.13 -10.29
N ALA A 193 3.75 21.22 -10.32
CA ALA A 193 3.15 21.82 -9.13
C ALA A 193 2.27 20.82 -8.37
N GLN A 194 1.47 20.05 -9.10
CA GLN A 194 0.66 18.97 -8.55
C GLN A 194 1.52 17.90 -7.89
N TYR A 195 2.52 17.39 -8.62
CA TYR A 195 3.41 16.34 -8.14
C TYR A 195 4.20 16.77 -6.88
N LEU A 196 4.81 17.95 -6.89
CA LEU A 196 5.53 18.51 -5.75
C LEU A 196 4.60 18.73 -4.56
N GLY A 197 3.37 19.19 -4.82
CA GLY A 197 2.38 19.37 -3.78
C GLY A 197 1.97 18.05 -3.10
N VAL A 198 1.69 17.00 -3.88
CA VAL A 198 1.40 15.66 -3.33
C VAL A 198 2.58 15.12 -2.52
N LYS A 199 3.81 15.29 -3.04
CA LYS A 199 5.03 14.85 -2.34
C LYS A 199 5.20 15.56 -1.00
N HIS A 200 4.94 16.86 -0.95
CA HIS A 200 5.05 17.66 0.27
C HIS A 200 4.01 17.26 1.32
N LEU A 201 2.75 17.09 0.92
CA LEU A 201 1.69 16.64 1.83
C LEU A 201 1.99 15.25 2.40
N ARG A 202 2.45 14.32 1.57
CA ARG A 202 2.87 12.98 2.04
C ARG A 202 3.99 13.07 3.06
N TYR A 203 5.01 13.89 2.81
CA TYR A 203 6.10 14.09 3.77
C TYR A 203 5.55 14.56 5.12
N ARG A 204 4.70 15.57 5.14
CA ARG A 204 4.10 16.10 6.38
C ARG A 204 3.25 15.08 7.13
N VAL A 205 2.43 14.29 6.42
CA VAL A 205 1.69 13.16 7.02
C VAL A 205 2.64 12.13 7.63
N THR A 206 3.71 11.76 6.92
CA THR A 206 4.68 10.78 7.44
C THR A 206 5.47 11.29 8.64
N THR A 207 5.64 12.61 8.80
CA THR A 207 6.28 13.23 9.96
C THR A 207 5.30 13.53 11.10
N GLY A 208 4.07 13.02 11.03
CA GLY A 208 3.09 13.13 12.11
C GLY A 208 2.31 14.44 12.15
N GLN A 209 2.44 15.31 11.14
CA GLN A 209 1.59 16.50 11.05
C GLN A 209 0.20 16.12 10.52
N PRO A 210 -0.88 16.46 11.23
CA PRO A 210 -2.23 16.24 10.73
C PRO A 210 -2.47 17.13 9.51
N VAL A 211 -2.68 16.51 8.34
CA VAL A 211 -3.07 17.23 7.13
C VAL A 211 -4.55 17.03 6.92
N TYR A 212 -5.35 18.08 7.16
CA TYR A 212 -6.73 18.10 6.72
C TYR A 212 -6.77 18.37 5.21
N LEU A 213 -7.17 17.35 4.46
CA LEU A 213 -7.27 17.41 2.99
C LEU A 213 -8.56 18.13 2.55
N ASP A 214 -8.63 19.43 2.83
CA ASP A 214 -9.52 20.35 2.12
C ASP A 214 -8.88 20.70 0.76
N MET A 215 -9.67 20.82 -0.30
CA MET A 215 -9.21 21.23 -1.64
C MET A 215 -8.42 22.55 -1.60
N ARG A 216 -8.72 23.44 -0.64
CA ARG A 216 -8.02 24.72 -0.41
C ARG A 216 -6.62 24.57 0.20
N VAL A 217 -6.30 23.39 0.73
CA VAL A 217 -5.00 23.04 1.33
C VAL A 217 -4.08 22.39 0.28
N LEU A 218 -4.62 22.00 -0.89
CA LEU A 218 -3.83 21.48 -1.99
C LEU A 218 -2.97 22.61 -2.61
N PRO A 219 -1.63 22.46 -2.62
CA PRO A 219 -0.71 23.52 -3.05
C PRO A 219 -0.99 24.03 -4.48
N PHE A 220 -1.46 23.16 -5.36
CA PHE A 220 -1.72 23.47 -6.78
C PHE A 220 -3.16 23.94 -7.08
N LEU A 221 -4.09 23.78 -6.14
CA LEU A 221 -5.43 24.41 -6.20
C LEU A 221 -5.45 25.75 -5.47
N SER A 222 -4.38 26.04 -4.74
CA SER A 222 -4.10 27.35 -4.18
C SER A 222 -3.74 28.28 -5.35
N TYR A 223 -4.71 29.00 -5.92
CA TYR A 223 -4.68 30.47 -5.98
C TYR A 223 -5.13 31.20 -7.27
N ARG A 224 -5.89 32.29 -7.05
CA ARG A 224 -5.77 33.59 -7.75
C ARG A 224 -5.63 34.68 -6.67
N PRO A 225 -4.63 35.58 -6.73
CA PRO A 225 -4.43 36.58 -5.69
C PRO A 225 -5.52 37.60 -5.51
N VAL A 226 -5.82 37.89 -4.25
CA VAL A 226 -6.58 39.07 -3.82
C VAL A 226 -5.63 39.97 -3.01
N PRO A 227 -5.63 41.30 -3.23
CA PRO A 227 -4.80 42.21 -2.44
C PRO A 227 -5.10 42.12 -0.94
N GLY A 228 -4.06 41.94 -0.11
CA GLY A 228 -4.15 42.00 1.36
C GLY A 228 -3.88 40.69 2.12
N GLU A 229 -3.52 39.60 1.43
CA GLU A 229 -3.19 38.33 2.08
C GLU A 229 -1.76 38.28 2.66
N VAL A 230 -1.59 37.49 3.73
CA VAL A 230 -0.37 37.35 4.55
C VAL A 230 0.72 36.56 3.81
N ARG A 231 1.97 37.04 3.87
CA ARG A 231 3.13 36.45 3.19
C ARG A 231 3.77 35.32 3.99
N ARG A 232 4.62 34.52 3.34
CA ARG A 232 5.32 33.39 3.97
C ARG A 232 6.25 33.76 5.14
N SER A 233 6.82 34.96 5.14
CA SER A 233 7.70 35.45 6.22
C SER A 233 6.98 35.66 7.56
N ASP A 234 5.66 35.62 7.56
CA ASP A 234 4.82 36.03 8.68
C ASP A 234 4.09 34.81 9.29
N ILE A 235 4.58 33.59 9.02
CA ILE A 235 3.98 32.31 9.46
C ILE A 235 4.72 31.79 10.70
N GLU A 236 4.53 32.46 11.82
CA GLU A 236 4.86 31.93 13.13
C GLU A 236 3.61 32.06 14.00
N ASP A 237 3.35 31.09 14.86
CA ASP A 237 2.37 31.33 15.93
C ASP A 237 2.95 32.29 16.99
N ASP A 238 2.13 32.66 17.96
CA ASP A 238 2.54 33.57 19.04
C ASP A 238 3.72 33.01 19.89
N GLU A 239 4.08 31.73 19.72
CA GLU A 239 5.17 31.03 20.40
C GLU A 239 6.42 30.82 19.52
N GLY A 240 6.38 31.26 18.25
CA GLY A 240 7.50 31.14 17.30
C GLY A 240 7.58 29.78 16.59
N GLU A 241 6.55 28.95 16.67
CA GLU A 241 6.50 27.66 15.97
C GLU A 241 5.93 27.79 14.55
N GLU A 242 6.47 27.02 13.60
CA GLU A 242 5.96 26.95 12.23
C GLU A 242 4.53 26.39 12.25
N LEU A 243 3.55 27.18 11.78
CA LEU A 243 2.16 26.73 11.70
C LEU A 243 2.04 25.44 10.87
N PRO A 244 1.09 24.54 11.19
CA PRO A 244 0.77 23.39 10.33
C PRO A 244 0.36 23.82 8.91
N TRP A 245 0.65 22.99 7.90
CA TRP A 245 0.44 23.32 6.47
C TRP A 245 -1.00 23.74 6.12
N ASP A 246 -2.00 23.09 6.72
CA ASP A 246 -3.41 23.43 6.54
C ASP A 246 -3.76 24.81 7.10
N LYS A 247 -2.99 25.29 8.09
CA LYS A 247 -3.11 26.61 8.71
C LYS A 247 -2.31 27.71 8.00
N TRP A 248 -1.44 27.35 7.05
CA TRP A 248 -0.73 28.36 6.26
C TRP A 248 -1.72 29.24 5.47
N PRO A 249 -1.44 30.54 5.32
CA PRO A 249 -2.16 31.39 4.38
C PRO A 249 -2.06 30.82 2.95
N VAL A 250 -3.10 31.05 2.13
CA VAL A 250 -3.12 30.58 0.73
C VAL A 250 -1.96 31.17 -0.07
N LEU A 251 -1.68 32.46 0.11
CA LEU A 251 -0.55 33.14 -0.54
C LEU A 251 0.79 32.49 -0.19
N ALA A 252 1.03 32.17 1.08
CA ALA A 252 2.25 31.49 1.50
C ALA A 252 2.41 30.08 0.89
N ARG A 253 1.31 29.33 0.77
CA ARG A 253 1.31 28.03 0.07
C ARG A 253 1.62 28.19 -1.42
N TYR A 254 1.09 29.24 -2.05
CA TYR A 254 1.37 29.56 -3.44
C TYR A 254 2.84 29.98 -3.65
N GLU A 255 3.37 30.85 -2.78
CA GLU A 255 4.79 31.24 -2.79
C GLU A 255 5.69 30.02 -2.66
N TRP A 256 5.39 29.09 -1.72
CA TRP A 256 6.13 27.83 -1.61
C TRP A 256 6.10 27.00 -2.90
N VAL A 257 4.97 26.93 -3.59
CA VAL A 257 4.87 26.22 -4.88
C VAL A 257 5.70 26.92 -5.95
N CYS A 258 5.66 28.24 -6.01
CA CYS A 258 6.49 29.02 -6.95
C CYS A 258 7.98 28.77 -6.70
N ASP A 259 8.44 28.87 -5.45
CA ASP A 259 9.83 28.57 -5.06
C ASP A 259 10.22 27.15 -5.49
N ALA A 260 9.37 26.16 -5.19
CA ALA A 260 9.62 24.77 -5.54
C ALA A 260 9.63 24.50 -7.06
N LEU A 261 8.90 25.29 -7.85
CA LEU A 261 8.90 25.27 -9.31
C LEU A 261 10.07 26.05 -9.94
N GLU A 262 10.75 26.90 -9.17
CA GLU A 262 12.01 27.53 -9.59
C GLU A 262 13.18 26.56 -9.40
N ASP A 263 13.13 25.74 -8.36
CA ASP A 263 14.15 24.73 -8.04
C ASP A 263 14.08 23.45 -8.91
N ASP A 264 12.92 23.15 -9.49
CA ASP A 264 12.71 21.92 -10.27
C ASP A 264 11.91 22.19 -11.56
N ASN A 265 12.11 21.35 -12.57
CA ASN A 265 11.30 21.37 -13.78
C ASN A 265 10.99 19.94 -14.24
N LEU A 266 9.86 19.74 -14.93
CA LEU A 266 9.41 18.40 -15.30
C LEU A 266 10.42 17.69 -16.20
N ALA A 267 11.16 18.43 -17.03
CA ALA A 267 12.22 17.85 -17.86
C ALA A 267 13.38 17.29 -17.01
N THR A 268 13.78 17.95 -15.93
CA THR A 268 14.77 17.46 -14.94
C THR A 268 14.27 16.20 -14.23
N VAL A 269 13.00 16.15 -13.83
CA VAL A 269 12.39 14.96 -13.25
C VAL A 269 12.38 13.80 -14.26
N LEU A 270 12.01 14.06 -15.50
CA LEU A 270 11.98 13.06 -16.58
C LEU A 270 13.37 12.55 -16.95
N ARG A 271 14.39 13.41 -16.96
CA ARG A 271 15.80 13.00 -17.15
C ARG A 271 16.30 12.13 -16.01
N SER A 272 15.99 12.51 -14.76
CA SER A 272 16.33 11.70 -13.58
C SER A 272 15.65 10.34 -13.61
N TYR A 273 14.38 10.29 -14.05
CA TYR A 273 13.66 9.05 -14.28
C TYR A 273 14.29 8.21 -15.40
N SER A 274 14.65 8.84 -16.52
CA SER A 274 15.35 8.21 -17.64
C SER A 274 16.66 7.55 -17.20
N GLN A 275 17.49 8.29 -16.44
CA GLN A 275 18.74 7.77 -15.90
C GLN A 275 18.52 6.53 -15.02
N ARG A 276 17.51 6.53 -14.15
CA ARG A 276 17.17 5.33 -13.34
C ARG A 276 16.69 4.16 -14.19
N MET A 277 15.96 4.43 -15.28
CA MET A 277 15.53 3.39 -16.20
C MET A 277 16.70 2.81 -16.99
N ASP A 278 17.67 3.64 -17.37
CA ASP A 278 18.94 3.19 -17.94
C ASP A 278 19.71 2.33 -16.93
N GLU A 279 19.84 2.75 -15.67
CA GLU A 279 20.44 1.92 -14.61
C GLU A 279 19.77 0.55 -14.48
N ILE A 280 18.44 0.48 -14.59
CA ILE A 280 17.70 -0.80 -14.60
C ILE A 280 17.99 -1.61 -15.86
N ALA A 281 18.20 -0.97 -17.02
CA ALA A 281 18.56 -1.63 -18.27
C ALA A 281 20.00 -2.18 -18.26
N PHE A 282 20.91 -1.47 -17.60
CA PHE A 282 22.33 -1.82 -17.49
C PHE A 282 22.65 -2.72 -16.28
N ALA A 283 21.76 -2.81 -15.30
CA ALA A 283 21.90 -3.76 -14.20
C ALA A 283 22.03 -5.18 -14.76
N GLU A 284 23.10 -5.88 -14.38
CA GLU A 284 23.26 -7.28 -14.74
C GLU A 284 22.02 -8.06 -14.28
N PRO A 285 21.47 -8.95 -15.13
CA PRO A 285 20.40 -9.82 -14.68
C PRO A 285 20.90 -10.56 -13.45
N GLU A 286 20.23 -10.38 -12.31
CA GLU A 286 20.41 -11.29 -11.20
C GLU A 286 19.92 -12.66 -11.72
N ILE A 287 20.83 -13.48 -12.25
CA ILE A 287 20.54 -14.85 -12.66
C ILE A 287 20.41 -15.66 -11.38
N LYS A 288 19.36 -15.38 -10.61
CA LYS A 288 18.84 -16.32 -9.62
C LYS A 288 18.23 -17.45 -10.46
N ARG A 289 19.03 -18.44 -10.84
CA ARG A 289 18.53 -19.67 -11.47
C ARG A 289 17.42 -20.23 -10.58
N PRO A 290 16.14 -20.09 -10.94
CA PRO A 290 15.09 -20.75 -10.20
C PRO A 290 15.05 -22.14 -10.82
N ASN A 291 15.55 -23.15 -10.11
CA ASN A 291 15.20 -24.52 -10.42
C ASN A 291 13.66 -24.56 -10.54
N SER A 292 13.16 -24.89 -11.73
CA SER A 292 11.75 -25.05 -12.14
C SER A 292 10.70 -24.98 -11.02
N GLY A 293 9.83 -23.95 -11.05
CA GLY A 293 8.68 -23.78 -10.14
C GLY A 293 8.09 -22.36 -10.18
N LEU A 294 6.96 -22.13 -9.48
CA LEU A 294 6.34 -20.81 -9.26
C LEU A 294 7.20 -19.96 -8.30
N PRO A 295 7.92 -18.90 -8.75
CA PRO A 295 8.85 -18.16 -7.92
C PRO A 295 8.20 -17.48 -6.71
N ALA A 296 6.96 -16.99 -6.89
CA ALA A 296 6.18 -16.37 -5.82
C ALA A 296 5.88 -17.36 -4.69
N ALA A 297 5.49 -18.60 -5.02
CA ALA A 297 5.26 -19.66 -4.05
C ALA A 297 6.50 -19.93 -3.22
N ARG A 298 7.69 -20.01 -3.83
CA ARG A 298 8.93 -20.27 -3.08
C ARG A 298 9.31 -19.14 -2.13
N ILE A 299 9.14 -17.88 -2.53
CA ILE A 299 9.39 -16.74 -1.65
C ILE A 299 8.43 -16.77 -0.47
N LEU A 300 7.14 -16.99 -0.75
CA LEU A 300 6.13 -17.06 0.31
C LEU A 300 6.37 -18.25 1.23
N ILE A 301 6.72 -19.43 0.70
CA ILE A 301 7.12 -20.61 1.48
C ILE A 301 8.27 -20.27 2.42
N ASN A 302 9.34 -19.64 1.92
CA ASN A 302 10.49 -19.29 2.76
C ASN A 302 10.10 -18.32 3.88
N TYR A 303 9.36 -17.27 3.53
CA TYR A 303 8.92 -16.21 4.44
C TYR A 303 8.01 -16.77 5.55
N ILE A 304 7.03 -17.58 5.16
CA ILE A 304 6.09 -18.19 6.09
C ILE A 304 6.74 -19.31 6.90
N SER A 305 7.61 -20.13 6.30
CA SER A 305 8.40 -21.12 7.06
C SER A 305 9.29 -20.47 8.11
N GLU A 306 9.85 -19.29 7.82
CA GLU A 306 10.64 -18.51 8.78
C GLU A 306 9.76 -18.05 9.95
N PHE A 307 8.58 -17.47 9.67
CA PHE A 307 7.59 -17.16 10.70
C PHE A 307 7.30 -18.36 11.61
N PHE A 308 7.00 -19.54 11.04
CA PHE A 308 6.69 -20.71 11.83
C PHE A 308 7.88 -21.19 12.68
N ARG A 309 9.10 -21.16 12.13
CA ARG A 309 10.31 -21.49 12.91
C ARG A 309 10.54 -20.50 14.04
N GLU A 310 10.33 -19.21 13.80
CA GLU A 310 10.54 -18.15 14.78
C GLU A 310 9.54 -18.21 15.94
N TRP A 311 8.28 -18.52 15.66
CA TRP A 311 7.22 -18.57 16.67
C TRP A 311 7.08 -19.94 17.35
N TYR A 312 7.15 -21.03 16.60
CA TYR A 312 6.83 -22.38 17.08
C TYR A 312 8.04 -23.32 17.12
N GLY A 313 9.23 -22.88 16.69
CA GLY A 313 10.44 -23.71 16.68
C GLY A 313 10.48 -24.77 15.58
N ALA A 314 9.45 -24.86 14.73
CA ALA A 314 9.35 -25.80 13.62
C ALA A 314 8.72 -25.13 12.39
N PRO A 315 9.03 -25.55 11.15
CA PRO A 315 8.51 -24.92 9.95
C PRO A 315 7.03 -25.22 9.66
N CYS A 316 6.41 -26.20 10.33
CA CYS A 316 5.00 -26.58 10.14
C CYS A 316 4.60 -26.77 8.66
N ASP A 317 5.41 -27.55 7.93
CA ASP A 317 5.36 -27.70 6.45
C ASP A 317 3.95 -27.82 5.85
N ASP A 318 3.06 -28.63 6.45
CA ASP A 318 1.69 -28.85 5.93
C ASP A 318 0.82 -27.58 6.04
N ALA A 319 0.91 -26.87 7.16
CA ALA A 319 0.20 -25.60 7.35
C ALA A 319 0.74 -24.52 6.40
N VAL A 320 2.07 -24.45 6.24
CA VAL A 320 2.70 -23.53 5.27
C VAL A 320 2.22 -23.81 3.85
N ALA A 321 2.16 -25.08 3.45
CA ALA A 321 1.73 -25.47 2.11
C ALA A 321 0.29 -24.98 1.84
N LEU A 322 -0.62 -25.20 2.79
CA LEU A 322 -2.02 -24.77 2.69
C LEU A 322 -2.17 -23.24 2.67
N PHE A 323 -1.48 -22.52 3.56
CA PHE A 323 -1.55 -21.05 3.59
C PHE A 323 -0.99 -20.41 2.31
N VAL A 324 0.14 -20.90 1.80
CA VAL A 324 0.72 -20.41 0.55
C VAL A 324 -0.20 -20.69 -0.63
N SER A 325 -0.80 -21.88 -0.67
CA SER A 325 -1.71 -22.28 -1.76
C SER A 325 -2.98 -21.43 -1.78
N ALA A 326 -3.58 -21.21 -0.60
CA ALA A 326 -4.74 -20.34 -0.45
C ALA A 326 -4.42 -18.88 -0.79
N ALA A 327 -3.25 -18.40 -0.37
CA ALA A 327 -2.81 -17.03 -0.62
C ALA A 327 -2.63 -16.74 -2.12
N LEU A 328 -2.02 -17.68 -2.84
CA LEU A 328 -1.72 -17.57 -4.27
C LEU A 328 -2.83 -18.08 -5.19
N ASP A 329 -3.94 -18.56 -4.63
CA ASP A 329 -5.09 -19.12 -5.37
C ASP A 329 -4.68 -20.25 -6.33
N LEU A 330 -3.87 -21.19 -5.83
CA LEU A 330 -3.39 -22.30 -6.63
C LEU A 330 -4.53 -23.29 -6.91
N SER A 331 -4.65 -23.76 -8.16
CA SER A 331 -5.67 -24.76 -8.51
C SER A 331 -5.43 -26.11 -7.83
N GLU A 332 -4.16 -26.45 -7.58
CA GLU A 332 -3.74 -27.65 -6.85
C GLU A 332 -3.00 -27.20 -5.60
N PRO A 333 -3.40 -27.67 -4.40
CA PRO A 333 -2.72 -27.33 -3.17
C PRO A 333 -1.31 -27.91 -3.15
N LEU A 334 -0.35 -27.11 -2.69
CA LEU A 334 1.00 -27.58 -2.39
C LEU A 334 0.94 -28.66 -1.30
N GLY A 335 1.81 -29.64 -1.41
CA GLY A 335 2.04 -30.63 -0.37
C GLY A 335 3.25 -30.30 0.49
N ARG A 336 3.44 -31.10 1.54
CA ARG A 336 4.60 -31.06 2.43
C ARG A 336 5.94 -31.05 1.68
N ASP A 337 6.04 -31.86 0.63
CA ASP A 337 7.28 -32.07 -0.12
C ASP A 337 7.62 -30.89 -1.05
N ASP A 338 6.65 -30.01 -1.33
CA ASP A 338 6.87 -28.76 -2.05
C ASP A 338 7.45 -27.67 -1.15
N VAL A 339 7.15 -27.74 0.15
CA VAL A 339 7.65 -26.81 1.17
C VAL A 339 9.03 -27.19 1.67
N ARG A 340 9.27 -28.49 1.87
CA ARG A 340 10.54 -28.98 2.42
C ARG A 340 11.71 -28.57 1.53
N PRO A 341 12.81 -28.06 2.12
CA PRO A 341 14.02 -27.89 1.35
C PRO A 341 14.42 -29.24 0.78
N ARG A 342 14.41 -29.38 -0.55
CA ARG A 342 15.01 -30.53 -1.22
C ARG A 342 16.48 -30.53 -0.84
N VAL A 343 16.83 -31.30 0.19
CA VAL A 343 18.21 -31.63 0.48
C VAL A 343 18.73 -32.23 -0.82
N ARG A 344 19.62 -31.48 -1.48
CA ARG A 344 20.33 -31.97 -2.64
C ARG A 344 20.94 -33.28 -2.17
N ARG A 345 20.45 -34.43 -2.66
CA ARG A 345 21.18 -35.69 -2.50
C ARG A 345 22.58 -35.37 -2.97
N SER A 346 23.53 -35.36 -2.05
CA SER A 346 24.94 -35.37 -2.41
C SER A 346 25.08 -36.54 -3.37
N LYS A 347 25.40 -36.24 -4.63
CA LYS A 347 25.96 -37.25 -5.51
C LYS A 347 27.21 -37.75 -4.80
N GLY A 348 27.16 -38.97 -4.27
CA GLY A 348 28.29 -39.57 -3.57
C GLY A 348 27.89 -40.73 -2.67
N ALA A 349 27.56 -41.86 -3.29
CA ALA A 349 28.32 -43.11 -3.17
C ALA A 349 27.93 -44.01 -4.36
#